data_AF-A0A914IHY1-F1
#
_entry.id   AF-A0A914IHY1-F1
#
_cell.length_a   1.000
_cell.length_b   1.000
_cell.length_c   1.000
_cell.angle_alpha   90.00
_cell.angle_beta   90.00
_cell.angle_gamma   90.00
#
_symmetry.space_group_name_H-M   'P 1'
#
loop_
_entity.id
_entity.type
_entity.pdbx_description
1 polymer ?
#
loop_
_entity_poly.entity_id
_entity_poly.type
_entity_poly.pdbx_seq_one_letter_code
_entity_poly.pdbx_strand_id
1 'polypeptide(L)'
;AKDYIDKMVLVNEQSIALGVLRLLEWEKVCVEGSGATPVAAFIAGLLPELKGKRVACICTGGNIDSTVLGRCIERGMVYDNRLIRFKVVVSDRPGGVAELTHIIAESGASIKDMFMERACGNKKQGA
;
A
#
# COMPACT_ATOMS: atom_id res chain seq x y z
N ALA A 1 -26.29 -23.07 -2.90
CA ALA A 1 -25.02 -22.29 -2.92
C ALA A 1 -23.80 -23.20 -2.92
N LYS A 2 -23.69 -24.17 -1.99
CA LYS A 2 -22.58 -25.13 -1.98
C LYS A 2 -22.36 -25.87 -3.31
N ASP A 3 -23.43 -26.15 -4.05
CA ASP A 3 -23.33 -26.91 -5.31
C ASP A 3 -22.88 -26.09 -6.53
N TYR A 4 -22.70 -24.77 -6.38
CA TYR A 4 -22.32 -23.86 -7.48
C TYR A 4 -21.00 -23.10 -7.22
N ILE A 5 -20.40 -23.26 -6.04
CA ILE A 5 -19.18 -22.54 -5.64
C ILE A 5 -18.04 -23.54 -5.59
N ASP A 6 -17.11 -23.44 -6.54
CA ASP A 6 -15.93 -24.31 -6.58
C ASP A 6 -14.93 -23.99 -5.46
N LYS A 7 -14.75 -22.70 -5.15
CA LYS A 7 -13.73 -22.23 -4.20
C LYS A 7 -14.10 -20.89 -3.59
N MET A 8 -13.70 -20.70 -2.33
CA MET A 8 -13.70 -19.41 -1.64
C MET A 8 -12.27 -19.10 -1.19
N VAL A 9 -11.83 -17.87 -1.39
CA VAL A 9 -10.50 -17.39 -0.97
C VAL A 9 -10.65 -16.16 -0.09
N LEU A 10 -9.76 -16.04 0.90
CA LEU A 10 -9.67 -14.87 1.77
C LEU A 10 -8.52 -13.99 1.28
N VAL A 11 -8.78 -12.70 1.15
CA VAL A 11 -7.81 -11.72 0.67
C VAL A 11 -7.55 -10.70 1.76
N ASN A 12 -6.28 -10.38 2.01
CA ASN A 12 -5.92 -9.38 3.02
C ASN A 12 -6.18 -7.95 2.51
N GLU A 13 -6.36 -7.01 3.45
CA GLU A 13 -6.61 -5.60 3.11
C GLU A 13 -5.48 -4.96 2.29
N GLN A 14 -4.23 -5.39 2.50
CA GLN A 14 -3.07 -4.89 1.77
C GLN A 14 -3.15 -5.22 0.29
N SER A 15 -3.51 -6.46 -0.06
CA SER A 15 -3.70 -6.88 -1.45
C SER A 15 -4.94 -6.23 -2.04
N ILE A 16 -6.00 -6.00 -1.25
CA ILE A 16 -7.19 -5.25 -1.71
C ILE A 16 -6.79 -3.81 -2.07
N ALA A 17 -6.04 -3.11 -1.22
CA ALA A 17 -5.54 -1.77 -1.49
C ALA A 17 -4.66 -1.73 -2.75
N LEU A 18 -3.77 -2.72 -2.91
CA LEU A 18 -2.99 -2.85 -4.15
C LEU A 18 -3.88 -3.16 -5.36
N GLY A 19 -4.93 -3.96 -5.22
CA GLY A 19 -5.92 -4.24 -6.27
C GLY A 19 -6.65 -2.98 -6.74
N VAL A 20 -7.08 -2.13 -5.80
CA VAL A 20 -7.66 -0.81 -6.12
C VAL A 20 -6.64 0.04 -6.89
N LEU A 21 -5.40 0.12 -6.41
CA LEU A 21 -4.32 0.86 -7.08
C LEU A 21 -4.08 0.35 -8.51
N ARG A 22 -4.03 -0.98 -8.72
CA ARG A 22 -3.81 -1.57 -10.05
C ARG A 22 -4.95 -1.34 -11.01
N LEU A 23 -6.20 -1.47 -10.56
CA LEU A 23 -7.36 -1.16 -11.40
C LEU A 23 -7.36 0.31 -11.84
N LEU A 24 -6.94 1.22 -10.96
CA LEU A 24 -6.79 2.63 -11.29
C LEU A 24 -5.61 2.88 -12.26
N GLU A 25 -4.48 2.20 -12.09
CA GLU A 25 -3.29 2.40 -12.91
C GLU A 25 -3.39 1.76 -14.30
N TRP A 26 -3.86 0.52 -14.38
CA TRP A 26 -3.91 -0.28 -15.60
C TRP A 26 -5.17 -0.02 -16.41
N GLU A 27 -6.34 -0.11 -15.76
CA GLU A 27 -7.64 -0.06 -16.44
C GLU A 27 -8.32 1.32 -16.34
N LYS A 28 -7.78 2.22 -15.52
CA LYS A 28 -8.37 3.54 -15.21
C LYS A 28 -9.78 3.43 -14.60
N VAL A 29 -10.06 2.32 -13.91
CA VAL A 29 -11.35 2.07 -13.27
C VAL A 29 -11.23 2.40 -11.78
N CYS A 30 -12.16 3.23 -11.29
CA CYS A 30 -12.31 3.49 -9.87
C CYS A 30 -13.25 2.45 -9.25
N VAL A 31 -12.76 1.69 -8.27
CA VAL A 31 -13.54 0.67 -7.56
C VAL A 31 -13.44 0.85 -6.05
N GLU A 32 -14.43 0.37 -5.33
CA GLU A 32 -14.34 0.18 -3.89
C GLU A 32 -13.57 -1.11 -3.54
N GLY A 33 -13.31 -1.34 -2.24
CA GLY A 33 -12.57 -2.52 -1.78
C GLY A 33 -13.20 -3.85 -2.24
N SER A 34 -14.54 -3.95 -2.24
CA SER A 34 -15.27 -5.15 -2.69
C SER A 34 -14.98 -5.46 -4.17
N GLY A 35 -15.04 -4.44 -5.03
CA GLY A 35 -14.81 -4.56 -6.47
C GLY A 35 -13.36 -4.88 -6.85
N ALA A 36 -12.40 -4.55 -5.98
CA ALA A 36 -11.00 -4.90 -6.16
C ALA A 36 -10.64 -6.32 -5.71
N THR A 37 -11.49 -6.99 -4.92
CA THR A 37 -11.17 -8.31 -4.34
C THR A 37 -10.78 -9.39 -5.37
N PRO A 38 -11.37 -9.49 -6.58
CA PRO A 38 -10.96 -10.52 -7.53
C PRO A 38 -9.53 -10.29 -8.03
N VAL A 39 -9.19 -9.04 -8.37
CA VAL A 39 -7.84 -8.67 -8.82
C VAL A 39 -6.83 -8.83 -7.69
N ALA A 40 -7.20 -8.45 -6.47
CA ALA A 40 -6.38 -8.63 -5.29
C ALA A 40 -6.03 -10.10 -5.00
N ALA A 41 -6.96 -11.03 -5.23
CA ALA A 41 -6.71 -12.46 -5.09
C ALA A 41 -5.65 -12.97 -6.09
N PHE A 42 -5.66 -12.44 -7.32
CA PHE A 42 -4.64 -12.74 -8.33
C PHE A 42 -3.27 -12.18 -7.96
N ILE A 43 -3.22 -10.92 -7.53
CA ILE A 43 -1.98 -10.26 -7.09
C ILE A 43 -1.36 -11.00 -5.89
N ALA A 44 -2.19 -11.47 -4.96
CA ALA A 44 -1.76 -12.26 -3.81
C ALA A 44 -1.37 -13.71 -4.15
N GLY A 45 -1.53 -14.14 -5.41
CA GLY A 45 -1.17 -15.49 -5.84
C GLY A 45 -2.07 -16.60 -5.29
N LEU A 46 -3.31 -16.29 -4.88
CA LEU A 46 -4.22 -17.23 -4.20
C LEU A 46 -4.97 -18.18 -5.15
N LEU A 47 -4.87 -17.93 -6.45
CA LEU A 47 -5.56 -18.67 -7.52
C LEU A 47 -4.56 -19.22 -8.57
N PRO A 48 -3.53 -20.00 -8.16
CA PRO A 48 -2.52 -20.52 -9.09
C PRO A 48 -3.12 -21.41 -10.19
N GLU A 49 -4.24 -22.09 -9.91
CA GLU A 49 -4.97 -22.95 -10.86
C GLU A 49 -5.60 -22.21 -12.04
N LEU A 50 -5.68 -20.88 -11.96
CA LEU A 50 -6.21 -20.01 -13.01
C LEU A 50 -5.11 -19.35 -13.86
N LYS A 51 -3.83 -19.59 -13.55
CA LYS A 51 -2.71 -19.01 -14.31
C LYS A 51 -2.77 -19.43 -15.79
N GLY A 52 -2.64 -18.45 -16.68
CA GLY A 52 -2.68 -18.66 -18.14
C GLY A 52 -4.07 -18.89 -18.73
N LYS A 53 -5.12 -18.92 -17.91
CA LYS A 53 -6.51 -19.00 -18.39
C LYS A 53 -7.07 -17.61 -18.67
N ARG A 54 -8.10 -17.55 -19.50
CA ARG A 54 -8.91 -16.32 -19.67
C ARG A 54 -9.89 -16.26 -18.51
N VAL A 55 -9.76 -15.24 -17.67
CA VAL A 55 -10.61 -15.04 -16.49
C VAL A 55 -11.30 -13.69 -16.59
N ALA A 56 -12.59 -13.65 -16.25
CA ALA A 56 -13.35 -12.42 -16.09
C ALA A 56 -13.50 -12.10 -14.60
N CYS A 57 -13.02 -10.93 -14.19
CA CYS A 57 -13.19 -10.41 -12.83
C CYS A 57 -14.41 -9.50 -12.76
N ILE A 58 -15.33 -9.78 -11.84
CA ILE A 58 -16.53 -8.94 -11.65
C ILE A 58 -16.19 -7.80 -10.70
N CYS A 59 -16.23 -6.57 -11.20
CA CYS A 59 -16.10 -5.37 -10.38
C CYS A 59 -17.49 -4.94 -9.90
N THR A 60 -17.82 -5.24 -8.65
CA THR A 60 -19.17 -5.10 -8.09
C THR A 60 -19.61 -3.66 -7.84
N GLY A 61 -18.67 -2.72 -7.64
CA GLY A 61 -19.02 -1.34 -7.33
C GLY A 61 -17.83 -0.37 -7.31
N GLY A 62 -18.15 0.92 -7.39
CA GLY A 62 -17.20 2.03 -7.40
C GLY A 62 -17.64 3.22 -6.55
N ASN A 63 -18.50 3.00 -5.55
CA ASN A 63 -18.98 4.06 -4.66
C ASN A 63 -17.96 4.38 -3.56
N ILE A 64 -16.78 4.81 -3.98
CA ILE A 64 -15.66 5.14 -3.10
C ILE A 64 -15.47 6.66 -3.08
N ASP A 65 -15.44 7.25 -1.89
CA ASP A 65 -15.12 8.67 -1.75
C ASP A 65 -13.61 8.93 -1.92
N SER A 66 -13.26 10.17 -2.23
CA SER A 66 -11.87 10.57 -2.51
C SER A 66 -10.92 10.36 -1.32
N THR A 67 -11.42 10.41 -0.09
CA THR A 67 -10.61 10.23 1.12
C THR A 67 -10.27 8.75 1.32
N VAL A 68 -11.26 7.86 1.14
CA VAL A 68 -11.01 6.40 1.17
C VAL A 68 -10.12 5.98 0.01
N LEU A 69 -10.38 6.49 -1.20
CA LEU A 69 -9.55 6.21 -2.37
C LEU A 69 -8.09 6.65 -2.15
N GLY A 70 -7.87 7.87 -1.65
CA GLY A 70 -6.53 8.37 -1.33
C GLY A 70 -5.78 7.48 -0.34
N ARG A 71 -6.46 7.01 0.72
CA ARG A 71 -5.87 6.06 1.69
C ARG A 71 -5.54 4.71 1.06
N CYS A 72 -6.40 4.19 0.19
CA CYS A 72 -6.14 2.94 -0.55
C CYS A 72 -4.94 3.09 -1.49
N ILE A 73 -4.82 4.21 -2.20
CA ILE A 73 -3.67 4.53 -3.05
C ILE A 73 -2.39 4.58 -2.21
N GLU A 74 -2.39 5.28 -1.07
CA GLU A 74 -1.21 5.35 -0.20
C GLU A 74 -0.78 3.98 0.30
N ARG A 75 -1.72 3.17 0.82
CA ARG A 75 -1.44 1.81 1.28
C ARG A 75 -0.96 0.89 0.15
N GLY A 76 -1.59 1.01 -1.02
CA GLY A 76 -1.19 0.29 -2.22
C GLY A 76 0.26 0.63 -2.61
N MET A 77 0.64 1.91 -2.60
CA MET A 77 2.02 2.33 -2.89
C MET A 77 3.03 1.84 -1.85
N VAL A 78 2.65 1.77 -0.57
CA VAL A 78 3.52 1.17 0.46
C VAL A 78 3.74 -0.31 0.19
N TYR A 79 2.68 -1.04 -0.13
CA TYR A 79 2.78 -2.47 -0.44
C TYR A 79 3.49 -2.75 -1.77
N ASP A 80 3.41 -1.82 -2.73
CA ASP A 80 4.14 -1.82 -4.00
C ASP A 80 5.59 -1.32 -3.87
N ASN A 81 6.11 -1.14 -2.66
CA ASN A 81 7.46 -0.64 -2.36
C ASN A 81 7.81 0.71 -3.01
N ARG A 82 6.80 1.53 -3.33
CA ARG A 82 6.94 2.88 -3.92
C ARG A 82 6.86 4.00 -2.90
N LEU A 83 6.38 3.68 -1.71
CA LEU A 83 6.31 4.62 -0.60
C LEU A 83 6.84 3.94 0.67
N ILE A 84 7.75 4.60 1.36
CA ILE A 84 8.29 4.13 2.64
C ILE A 84 7.98 5.19 3.68
N ARG A 85 7.47 4.75 4.84
CA ARG A 85 7.23 5.60 6.01
C ARG A 85 7.99 5.00 7.18
N PHE A 86 8.86 5.78 7.80
CA PHE A 86 9.67 5.35 8.94
C PHE A 86 9.78 6.46 9.98
N LYS A 87 10.15 6.10 11.21
CA LYS A 87 10.47 7.04 12.30
C LYS A 87 11.93 6.84 12.68
N VAL A 88 12.66 7.93 12.79
CA VAL A 88 14.09 7.97 13.13
C VAL A 88 14.32 9.04 14.19
N VAL A 89 15.22 8.75 15.13
CA VAL A 89 15.70 9.74 16.09
C VAL A 89 16.92 10.44 15.49
N VAL A 90 16.84 11.76 15.39
CA VAL A 90 17.91 12.61 14.82
C VAL A 90 18.55 13.41 15.94
N SER A 91 19.86 13.64 15.84
CA SER A 91 20.56 14.51 16.79
C SER A 91 19.97 15.93 16.76
N ASP A 92 19.64 16.47 17.93
CA ASP A 92 19.10 17.85 18.09
C ASP A 92 20.21 18.93 18.03
N ARG A 93 21.28 18.65 17.29
CA ARG A 93 22.37 19.60 17.03
C ARG A 93 22.13 20.29 15.69
N PRO A 94 22.59 21.54 15.50
CA PRO A 94 22.63 22.15 14.17
C PRO A 94 23.29 21.20 13.16
N GLY A 95 22.60 20.91 12.06
CA GLY A 95 23.07 19.99 11.02
C GLY A 95 22.58 18.53 11.14
N GLY A 96 21.95 18.11 12.24
CA GLY A 96 21.48 16.73 12.39
C GLY A 96 20.44 16.31 11.33
N VAL A 97 19.47 17.17 11.03
CA VAL A 97 18.50 16.93 9.94
C VAL A 97 19.18 16.97 8.58
N ALA A 98 20.17 17.86 8.38
CA ALA A 98 20.90 17.96 7.12
C ALA A 98 21.63 16.64 6.79
N GLU A 99 22.26 16.03 7.79
CA GLU A 99 22.90 14.71 7.71
C GLU A 99 21.89 13.63 7.30
N LEU A 100 20.72 13.58 7.94
CA LEU A 100 19.65 12.64 7.55
C LEU A 100 19.20 12.82 6.10
N THR A 101 18.92 14.06 5.69
CA THR A 101 18.47 14.34 4.32
C THR A 101 19.54 14.00 3.28
N HIS A 102 20.81 14.16 3.63
CA HIS A 102 21.93 13.81 2.77
C HIS A 102 21.99 12.30 2.52
N ILE A 103 21.87 11.49 3.58
CA ILE A 103 21.85 10.02 3.48
C ILE A 103 20.68 9.53 2.60
N ILE A 104 19.50 10.14 2.76
CA ILE A 104 18.33 9.80 1.94
C ILE A 104 18.59 10.14 0.46
N ALA A 105 19.20 11.29 0.19
CA ALA A 105 19.55 11.69 -1.17
C ALA A 105 20.58 10.74 -1.80
N GLU A 106 21.57 10.27 -1.04
CA GLU A 106 22.56 9.28 -1.51
C GLU A 106 21.93 7.94 -1.89
N SER A 107 20.85 7.53 -1.21
CA SER A 107 20.08 6.34 -1.61
C SER A 107 19.23 6.53 -2.88
N GLY A 108 19.20 7.74 -3.46
CA GLY A 108 18.37 8.08 -4.61
C GLY A 108 16.87 8.22 -4.30
N ALA A 109 16.51 8.30 -3.02
CA ALA A 109 15.12 8.43 -2.59
C ALA A 109 14.71 9.91 -2.49
N SER A 110 13.43 10.18 -2.72
CA SER A 110 12.84 11.51 -2.57
C SER A 110 11.99 11.60 -1.31
N ILE A 111 12.13 12.69 -0.57
CA ILE A 111 11.33 12.96 0.63
C ILE A 111 9.98 13.51 0.19
N LYS A 112 8.93 12.70 0.37
CA LYS A 112 7.54 13.13 0.12
C LYS A 112 7.00 14.05 1.23
N ASP A 113 7.25 13.68 2.48
CA ASP A 113 6.76 14.38 3.65
C ASP A 113 7.66 14.06 4.85
N MET A 114 7.77 15.00 5.80
CA MET A 114 8.62 14.87 6.98
C MET A 114 7.97 15.56 8.17
N PHE A 115 7.65 14.77 9.20
CA PHE A 115 7.10 15.27 10.45
C PHE A 115 8.19 15.26 11.52
N MET A 116 8.50 16.44 12.07
CA MET A 116 9.46 16.59 13.15
C MET A 116 8.72 16.81 14.46
N GLU A 117 9.00 15.96 15.43
CA GLU A 117 8.48 16.07 16.78
C GLU A 117 9.65 16.29 17.73
N ARG A 118 9.66 17.43 18.43
CA ARG A 118 10.61 17.70 19.50
C ARG A 118 10.04 17.16 20.80
N ALA A 119 10.38 15.91 21.11
CA ALA A 119 10.09 15.36 22.43
C ALA A 119 11.18 15.80 23.41
N CYS A 120 10.81 16.58 24.43
CA CYS A 120 11.69 16.85 25.56
C CYS A 120 11.74 15.58 26.44
N GLY A 121 12.71 14.72 26.19
CA GLY A 121 13.06 13.58 27.04
C GLY A 121 12.21 12.32 26.85
N ASN A 122 12.81 11.31 26.20
CA ASN A 122 12.78 9.95 26.73
C ASN A 122 14.00 9.18 26.20
N LYS A 123 15.08 9.15 27.00
CA LYS A 123 16.15 8.17 26.82
C LYS A 123 15.61 6.80 27.25
N LYS A 124 15.36 5.91 26.28
CA LYS A 124 15.54 4.45 26.41
C LYS A 124 15.99 3.93 25.04
N GLN A 125 17.29 3.77 24.85
CA GLN A 125 18.12 2.59 25.14
C GLN A 125 18.20 1.70 23.89
N GLY A 126 19.36 1.74 23.25
CA GLY A 126 19.81 0.63 22.44
C GLY A 126 19.99 -0.60 23.34
N ALA A 127 19.52 -1.72 22.83
CA ALA A 127 20.05 -3.05 23.03
C ALA A 127 19.86 -3.78 21.69
#